data_AF-A0A8E3AP74-F1
#
_entry.id   AF-A0A8E3AP74-F1
#
_cell.length_a   1.000
_cell.length_b   1.000
_cell.length_c   1.000
_cell.angle_alpha   90.00
_cell.angle_beta   90.00
_cell.angle_gamma   90.00
#
_symmetry.space_group_name_H-M   'P 1'
#
loop_
_entity.id
_entity.type
_entity.pdbx_description
1 polymer ?
#
loop_
_entity_poly.entity_id
_entity_poly.type
_entity_poly.pdbx_seq_one_letter_code
_entity_poly.pdbx_strand_id
1 'polypeptide(L)'
;MTDTPGKTPPIRLSERTLSDLPEAIARPRYDRARLRPGIVHIGLGNFHRAHQAWYLHRLMQQGLALDWAILGAGVRSQDAGMRDRLLAQDCLTALIELDPAGVSAEVTGAMIDFLPVEEGHGALIRAMSDPAIRIVSLTVTEGGYYTDAGGGLDPDHPDIRHDAAHPDRPVTAFGAMVAALRTRRAAGQGPFTGQCCDNLQNNGAVLRQTVVGLARLSDPDLADWIDRKMSFPNAMVDCIVPATGQRELDLARSLGIEDRAPVTHENFRQWVIEDNFCAGRPPWEEAGATLTDDVHAYERMKIRILNAGHQVLANAGELLSLPTIAACMRDPDLSGFFRKVESEEIVPHVAPVPGMTPAAYLDLIARRFGNAAIHDTTRRVAFDGSSRHPGFVLPVLRERLAAGGSVQGLALTEALWARMCAGTREDGSAIEPNDPHWPSLSEAALAARQDPAVWLAQARIYGDLARAPGFSSAFSGWLRRLWAEGTRATLTAYLGQAAAP
;
A
#
# COMPACT_ATOMS: atom_id res chain seq x y z
N MET A 1 22.27 -32.14 15.01
CA MET A 1 22.64 -30.79 15.46
C MET A 1 24.15 -30.67 15.32
N THR A 2 24.62 -30.29 14.14
CA THR A 2 26.04 -29.98 13.92
C THR A 2 26.21 -28.49 14.20
N ASP A 3 26.70 -28.22 15.40
CA ASP A 3 27.15 -26.91 15.84
C ASP A 3 28.25 -26.45 14.87
N THR A 4 27.99 -25.39 14.10
CA THR A 4 28.98 -24.84 13.17
C THR A 4 29.85 -23.86 13.94
N PRO A 5 31.13 -24.15 14.19
CA PRO A 5 31.98 -23.27 14.99
C PRO A 5 32.25 -21.98 14.19
N GLY A 6 32.02 -20.81 14.81
CA GLY A 6 32.58 -19.54 14.34
C GLY A 6 31.62 -18.43 13.92
N LYS A 7 30.29 -18.59 14.04
CA LYS A 7 29.38 -17.44 13.85
C LYS A 7 29.24 -16.66 15.15
N THR A 8 29.75 -15.42 15.17
CA THR A 8 29.50 -14.44 16.24
C THR A 8 28.00 -14.36 16.52
N PRO A 9 27.55 -14.37 17.79
CA PRO A 9 26.13 -14.25 18.10
C PRO A 9 25.58 -12.92 17.55
N PRO A 10 24.30 -12.88 17.14
CA PRO A 10 23.70 -11.66 16.63
C PRO A 10 23.70 -10.59 17.73
N ILE A 11 23.94 -9.35 17.31
CA ILE A 11 24.08 -8.21 18.20
C ILE A 11 22.72 -7.55 18.35
N ARG A 12 22.25 -7.42 19.59
CA ARG A 12 21.00 -6.72 19.90
C ARG A 12 21.05 -5.31 19.33
N LEU A 13 20.04 -4.93 18.55
CA LEU A 13 19.96 -3.58 18.00
C LEU A 13 19.59 -2.57 19.11
N SER A 14 20.45 -1.59 19.35
CA SER A 14 20.21 -0.41 20.19
C SER A 14 21.29 0.64 19.89
N GLU A 15 21.14 1.87 20.36
CA GLU A 15 22.16 2.92 20.19
C GLU A 15 23.52 2.51 20.75
N ARG A 16 23.49 1.91 21.94
CA ARG A 16 24.70 1.44 22.65
C ARG A 16 25.52 0.42 21.87
N THR A 17 24.89 -0.43 21.06
CA THR A 17 25.53 -1.53 20.32
C THR A 17 25.65 -1.25 18.83
N LEU A 18 25.22 -0.06 18.38
CA LEU A 18 25.21 0.32 16.98
C LEU A 18 26.63 0.30 16.38
N SER A 19 27.66 0.66 17.16
CA SER A 19 29.08 0.57 16.76
C SER A 19 29.57 -0.87 16.60
N ASP A 20 28.89 -1.84 17.20
CA ASP A 20 29.38 -3.22 17.31
C ASP A 20 28.84 -4.11 16.20
N LEU A 21 27.80 -3.67 15.47
CA LEU A 21 27.21 -4.40 14.33
C LEU A 21 28.29 -4.83 13.32
N PRO A 22 28.01 -5.83 12.45
CA PRO A 22 28.93 -6.16 11.36
C PRO A 22 29.21 -4.96 10.45
N GLU A 23 30.42 -4.88 9.88
CA GLU A 23 30.85 -3.75 9.03
C GLU A 23 29.98 -3.58 7.78
N ALA A 24 29.45 -4.69 7.24
CA ALA A 24 28.56 -4.68 6.09
C ALA A 24 27.19 -4.03 6.34
N ILE A 25 26.81 -3.81 7.61
CA ILE A 25 25.54 -3.18 7.97
C ILE A 25 25.72 -1.66 8.02
N ALA A 26 25.12 -0.96 7.06
CA ALA A 26 25.11 0.49 7.03
C ALA A 26 24.32 1.05 8.23
N ARG A 27 24.73 2.23 8.73
CA ARG A 27 24.26 2.78 10.01
C ARG A 27 24.04 4.29 9.89
N PRO A 28 23.23 4.91 10.77
CA PRO A 28 23.21 6.37 10.91
C PRO A 28 24.62 6.94 11.09
N ARG A 29 25.03 7.85 10.20
CA ARG A 29 26.28 8.63 10.34
C ARG A 29 26.05 10.00 10.98
N TYR A 30 24.80 10.31 11.29
CA TYR A 30 24.38 11.52 11.97
C TYR A 30 24.16 11.25 13.46
N ASP A 31 24.40 12.27 14.28
CA ASP A 31 24.17 12.20 15.72
C ASP A 31 22.67 12.29 16.03
N ARG A 32 22.09 11.17 16.46
CA ARG A 32 20.67 11.08 16.80
C ARG A 32 20.28 11.94 17.99
N ALA A 33 21.20 12.28 18.90
CA ALA A 33 20.92 13.17 20.03
C ALA A 33 20.69 14.64 19.61
N ARG A 34 21.13 15.02 18.41
CA ARG A 34 20.91 16.35 17.83
C ARG A 34 19.58 16.49 17.12
N LEU A 35 18.88 15.38 16.88
CA LEU A 35 17.59 15.41 16.22
C LEU A 35 16.54 16.16 17.04
N ARG A 36 15.63 16.84 16.35
CA ARG A 36 14.43 17.45 16.94
C ARG A 36 13.20 16.93 16.21
N PRO A 37 12.10 16.67 16.93
CA PRO A 37 10.89 16.18 16.31
C PRO A 37 10.25 17.27 15.46
N GLY A 38 9.83 16.90 14.24
CA GLY A 38 9.05 17.76 13.36
C GLY A 38 7.87 17.05 12.68
N ILE A 39 7.80 15.72 12.84
CA ILE A 39 6.78 14.86 12.28
C ILE A 39 6.20 13.99 13.38
N VAL A 40 4.86 13.94 13.47
CA VAL A 40 4.16 12.84 14.13
C VAL A 40 3.69 11.88 13.04
N HIS A 41 3.94 10.59 13.20
CA HIS A 41 3.44 9.57 12.30
C HIS A 41 2.47 8.64 13.02
N ILE A 42 1.25 8.50 12.51
CA ILE A 42 0.19 7.66 13.10
C ILE A 42 0.04 6.38 12.27
N GLY A 43 0.12 5.23 12.94
CA GLY A 43 0.02 3.90 12.30
C GLY A 43 1.40 3.34 11.95
N LEU A 44 2.16 2.90 12.95
CA LEU A 44 3.57 2.47 12.79
C LEU A 44 3.69 1.05 12.21
N GLY A 45 3.36 0.94 10.93
CA GLY A 45 3.54 -0.28 10.16
C GLY A 45 4.94 -0.48 9.59
N ASN A 46 5.15 -1.61 8.92
CA ASN A 46 6.38 -1.88 8.18
C ASN A 46 6.56 -0.90 7.01
N PHE A 47 5.48 -0.57 6.30
CA PHE A 47 5.52 0.31 5.14
C PHE A 47 6.12 1.68 5.49
N HIS A 48 5.65 2.31 6.57
CA HIS A 48 6.20 3.58 7.03
C HIS A 48 7.71 3.52 7.28
N ARG A 49 8.14 2.50 8.03
CA ARG A 49 9.54 2.35 8.44
C ARG A 49 10.45 2.05 7.24
N ALA A 50 9.94 1.33 6.25
CA ALA A 50 10.66 1.08 5.01
C ALA A 50 10.54 2.20 3.97
N HIS A 51 9.62 3.16 4.11
CA HIS A 51 9.34 4.18 3.09
C HIS A 51 9.57 5.60 3.60
N GLN A 52 8.61 6.23 4.30
CA GLN A 52 8.76 7.63 4.71
C GLN A 52 9.93 7.84 5.68
N ALA A 53 10.09 6.95 6.66
CA ALA A 53 11.22 7.01 7.60
C ALA A 53 12.56 6.81 6.89
N TRP A 54 12.57 6.03 5.80
CA TRP A 54 13.77 5.83 4.98
C TRP A 54 14.17 7.10 4.22
N TYR A 55 13.24 7.80 3.56
CA TYR A 55 13.53 9.07 2.88
C TYR A 55 14.11 10.10 3.87
N LEU A 56 13.52 10.20 5.06
CA LEU A 56 14.05 11.09 6.11
C LEU A 56 15.42 10.66 6.61
N HIS A 57 15.62 9.36 6.82
CA HIS A 57 16.93 8.82 7.17
C HIS A 57 17.98 9.16 6.09
N ARG A 58 17.65 9.11 4.80
CA ARG A 58 18.55 9.51 3.70
C ARG A 58 18.90 10.99 3.74
N LEU A 59 17.95 11.88 4.01
CA LEU A 59 18.26 13.30 4.20
C LEU A 59 19.20 13.52 5.39
N MET A 60 18.94 12.86 6.52
CA MET A 60 19.79 12.97 7.71
C MET A 60 21.20 12.44 7.47
N GLN A 61 21.38 11.41 6.64
CA GLN A 61 22.69 10.91 6.22
C GLN A 61 23.50 11.91 5.38
N GLN A 62 22.83 12.91 4.80
CA GLN A 62 23.42 14.05 4.09
C GLN A 62 23.60 15.28 4.99
N GLY A 63 23.21 15.20 6.28
CA GLY A 63 23.23 16.33 7.21
C GLY A 63 22.03 17.27 7.09
N LEU A 64 20.99 16.89 6.34
CA LEU A 64 19.77 17.66 6.14
C LEU A 64 18.65 17.21 7.09
N ALA A 65 17.62 18.05 7.23
CA ALA A 65 16.35 17.72 7.92
C ALA A 65 16.49 17.21 9.38
N LEU A 66 17.52 17.65 10.12
CA LEU A 66 17.76 17.20 11.49
C LEU A 66 16.66 17.65 12.48
N ASP A 67 15.85 18.64 12.10
CA ASP A 67 14.71 19.16 12.86
C ASP A 67 13.36 18.48 12.51
N TRP A 68 13.39 17.43 11.70
CA TRP A 68 12.20 16.74 11.19
C TRP A 68 12.04 15.31 11.69
N ALA A 69 12.72 14.93 12.78
CA ALA A 69 12.64 13.57 13.31
C ALA A 69 11.21 13.15 13.65
N ILE A 70 10.98 11.84 13.60
CA ILE A 70 9.66 11.24 13.73
C ILE A 70 9.39 10.88 15.19
N LEU A 71 8.23 11.31 15.68
CA LEU A 71 7.55 10.73 16.83
C LEU A 71 6.53 9.73 16.29
N GLY A 72 6.71 8.44 16.60
CA GLY A 72 5.72 7.44 16.24
C GLY A 72 4.51 7.48 17.17
N ALA A 73 3.33 7.16 16.64
CA ALA A 73 2.07 7.13 17.36
C ALA A 73 1.15 5.99 16.92
N GLY A 74 0.35 5.51 17.86
CA GLY A 74 -0.70 4.52 17.64
C GLY A 74 -1.96 4.91 18.40
N VAL A 75 -3.11 4.48 17.90
CA VAL A 75 -4.43 4.77 18.48
C VAL A 75 -5.21 3.51 18.84
N ARG A 76 -4.67 2.33 18.50
CA ARG A 76 -5.26 1.03 18.82
C ARG A 76 -4.45 0.38 19.94
N SER A 77 -5.11 -0.40 20.80
CA SER A 77 -4.45 -1.13 21.89
C SER A 77 -3.30 -2.04 21.41
N GLN A 78 -3.42 -2.56 20.20
CA GLN A 78 -2.41 -3.40 19.54
C GLN A 78 -1.07 -2.65 19.30
N ASP A 79 -1.14 -1.33 19.16
CA ASP A 79 0.03 -0.49 18.88
C ASP A 79 0.99 -0.43 20.08
N ALA A 80 0.49 -0.68 21.30
CA ALA A 80 1.31 -0.71 22.51
C ALA A 80 2.43 -1.77 22.42
N GLY A 81 2.14 -2.94 21.85
CA GLY A 81 3.15 -3.99 21.65
C GLY A 81 4.20 -3.63 20.59
N MET A 82 3.84 -2.81 19.58
CA MET A 82 4.82 -2.27 18.63
C MET A 82 5.69 -1.20 19.30
N ARG A 83 5.07 -0.30 20.08
CA ARG A 83 5.75 0.72 20.87
C ARG A 83 6.83 0.11 21.76
N ASP A 84 6.50 -0.90 22.55
CA ASP A 84 7.46 -1.52 23.48
C ASP A 84 8.64 -2.17 22.75
N ARG A 85 8.40 -2.78 21.58
CA ARG A 85 9.46 -3.35 20.75
C ARG A 85 10.42 -2.29 20.24
N LEU A 86 9.89 -1.20 19.69
CA LEU A 86 10.69 -0.11 19.11
C LEU A 86 11.44 0.67 20.20
N LEU A 87 10.82 0.95 21.35
CA LEU A 87 11.50 1.63 22.45
C LEU A 87 12.62 0.76 23.07
N ALA A 88 12.47 -0.57 23.09
CA ALA A 88 13.50 -1.48 23.58
C ALA A 88 14.78 -1.53 22.71
N GLN A 89 14.77 -0.85 21.56
CA GLN A 89 15.86 -0.70 20.60
C GLN A 89 16.09 0.78 20.19
N ASP A 90 15.72 1.73 21.05
CA ASP A 90 15.90 3.17 20.83
C ASP A 90 15.28 3.67 19.52
N CYS A 91 14.17 3.08 19.09
CA CYS A 91 13.46 3.33 17.82
C CYS A 91 14.30 3.11 16.55
N LEU A 92 15.44 2.42 16.64
CA LEU A 92 16.19 1.96 15.47
C LEU A 92 15.42 0.85 14.75
N THR A 93 15.57 0.76 13.44
CA THR A 93 14.99 -0.33 12.63
C THR A 93 16.03 -0.84 11.64
N ALA A 94 16.28 -2.15 11.63
CA ALA A 94 16.98 -2.80 10.53
C ALA A 94 16.04 -2.95 9.33
N LEU A 95 16.38 -2.28 8.24
CA LEU A 95 15.79 -2.46 6.93
C LEU A 95 16.62 -3.47 6.15
N ILE A 96 15.98 -4.54 5.70
CA ILE A 96 16.62 -5.64 4.98
C ILE A 96 16.12 -5.62 3.54
N GLU A 97 17.01 -5.28 2.62
CA GLU A 97 16.73 -5.24 1.20
C GLU A 97 16.80 -6.65 0.61
N LEU A 98 15.76 -7.01 -0.12
CA LEU A 98 15.63 -8.29 -0.81
C LEU A 98 15.79 -8.07 -2.32
N ASP A 99 17.03 -7.95 -2.78
CA ASP A 99 17.36 -7.85 -4.21
C ASP A 99 17.64 -9.27 -4.79
N PRO A 100 17.26 -9.55 -6.05
CA PRO A 100 17.61 -10.81 -6.70
C PRO A 100 19.12 -11.12 -6.74
N ALA A 101 19.98 -10.10 -6.77
CA ALA A 101 21.43 -10.21 -6.77
C ALA A 101 22.03 -10.43 -5.37
N GLY A 102 21.26 -10.16 -4.30
CA GLY A 102 21.73 -10.36 -2.93
C GLY A 102 20.86 -9.71 -1.87
N VAL A 103 21.09 -10.12 -0.62
CA VAL A 103 20.45 -9.52 0.56
C VAL A 103 21.41 -8.53 1.18
N SER A 104 20.93 -7.31 1.47
CA SER A 104 21.68 -6.31 2.22
C SER A 104 20.84 -5.76 3.37
N ALA A 105 21.45 -5.08 4.34
CA ALA A 105 20.71 -4.44 5.42
C ALA A 105 21.35 -3.14 5.87
N GLU A 106 20.49 -2.20 6.27
CA GLU A 106 20.89 -0.94 6.89
C GLU A 106 20.04 -0.63 8.12
N VAL A 107 20.62 0.04 9.10
CA VAL A 107 19.90 0.56 10.26
C VAL A 107 19.46 1.99 9.98
N THR A 108 18.16 2.24 10.14
CA THR A 108 17.58 3.59 10.11
C THR A 108 17.34 4.12 11.52
N GLY A 109 17.41 5.44 11.67
CA GLY A 109 17.29 6.10 12.97
C GLY A 109 16.59 7.46 12.92
N ALA A 110 15.70 7.67 11.95
CA ALA A 110 14.96 8.92 11.77
C ALA A 110 13.81 9.10 12.78
N MET A 111 13.34 8.00 13.36
CA MET A 111 12.39 7.98 14.47
C MET A 111 13.16 8.06 15.79
N ILE A 112 12.71 8.91 16.72
CA ILE A 112 13.42 9.16 17.99
C ILE A 112 12.61 8.79 19.23
N ASP A 113 11.29 8.61 19.09
CA ASP A 113 10.42 8.18 20.18
C ASP A 113 9.12 7.58 19.63
N PHE A 114 8.36 6.90 20.51
CA PHE A 114 7.00 6.43 20.27
C PHE A 114 6.10 6.86 21.43
N LEU A 115 5.14 7.74 21.12
CA LEU A 115 4.20 8.32 22.07
C LEU A 115 3.38 7.26 22.81
N PRO A 116 3.07 7.46 24.11
CA PRO A 116 2.16 6.59 24.85
C PRO A 116 0.85 6.31 24.11
N VAL A 117 0.44 5.04 24.08
CA VAL A 117 -0.87 4.60 23.58
C VAL A 117 -1.82 4.57 24.77
N GLU A 118 -2.69 5.56 24.88
CA GLU A 118 -3.55 5.79 26.04
C GLU A 118 -4.96 6.19 25.63
N GLU A 119 -5.95 5.89 26.48
CA GLU A 119 -7.34 6.29 26.24
C GLU A 119 -7.43 7.83 26.14
N GLY A 120 -8.20 8.33 25.18
CA GLY A 120 -8.34 9.78 24.94
C GLY A 120 -7.13 10.44 24.27
N HIS A 121 -6.08 9.67 23.94
CA HIS A 121 -4.96 10.10 23.09
C HIS A 121 -4.22 11.35 23.58
N GLY A 122 -4.15 11.57 24.90
CA GLY A 122 -3.61 12.81 25.48
C GLY A 122 -2.19 13.14 25.04
N ALA A 123 -1.27 12.16 25.06
CA ALA A 123 0.10 12.34 24.62
C ALA A 123 0.22 12.66 23.13
N LEU A 124 -0.62 12.03 22.29
CA LEU A 124 -0.72 12.30 20.86
C LEU A 124 -1.21 13.72 20.59
N ILE A 125 -2.30 14.14 21.26
CA ILE A 125 -2.84 15.50 21.14
C ILE A 125 -1.81 16.53 21.55
N ARG A 126 -1.13 16.32 22.69
CA ARG A 126 -0.06 17.23 23.17
C ARG A 126 1.07 17.35 22.16
N ALA A 127 1.55 16.23 21.62
CA ALA A 127 2.63 16.23 20.63
C ALA A 127 2.22 17.00 19.36
N MET A 128 1.04 16.72 18.78
CA MET A 128 0.56 17.42 17.59
C MET A 128 0.24 18.91 17.83
N SER A 129 -0.01 19.29 19.09
CA SER A 129 -0.23 20.68 19.47
C SER A 129 1.07 21.50 19.56
N ASP A 130 2.23 20.86 19.60
CA ASP A 130 3.53 21.54 19.64
C ASP A 130 3.84 22.20 18.27
N PRO A 131 4.14 23.51 18.22
CA PRO A 131 4.45 24.20 16.96
C PRO A 131 5.67 23.66 16.21
N ALA A 132 6.57 22.92 16.85
CA ALA A 132 7.67 22.22 16.19
C ALA A 132 7.18 21.08 15.27
N ILE A 133 6.05 20.45 15.60
CA ILE A 133 5.39 19.48 14.73
C ILE A 133 4.67 20.21 13.61
N ARG A 134 5.18 19.98 12.39
CA ARG A 134 4.76 20.66 11.17
C ARG A 134 4.05 19.71 10.20
N ILE A 135 4.27 18.40 10.33
CA ILE A 135 3.57 17.36 9.57
C ILE A 135 3.00 16.32 10.54
N VAL A 136 1.73 15.96 10.32
CA VAL A 136 1.12 14.74 10.87
C VAL A 136 0.87 13.80 9.69
N SER A 137 1.60 12.69 9.66
CA SER A 137 1.54 11.70 8.57
C SER A 137 0.85 10.42 9.00
N LEU A 138 0.24 9.69 8.06
CA LEU A 138 -0.60 8.53 8.38
C LEU A 138 -0.32 7.33 7.45
N THR A 139 -0.26 6.13 8.05
CA THR A 139 -0.50 4.84 7.38
C THR A 139 -1.48 4.01 8.21
N VAL A 140 -2.76 4.35 8.14
CA VAL A 140 -3.85 3.79 8.97
C VAL A 140 -4.71 2.77 8.23
N THR A 141 -4.29 2.35 7.03
CA THR A 141 -4.99 1.46 6.08
C THR A 141 -6.17 2.11 5.39
N GLU A 142 -6.58 1.55 4.25
CA GLU A 142 -7.65 2.06 3.40
C GLU A 142 -8.99 2.19 4.15
N GLY A 143 -9.32 1.19 4.98
CA GLY A 143 -10.53 1.22 5.82
C GLY A 143 -10.44 2.12 7.05
N GLY A 144 -9.30 2.78 7.26
CA GLY A 144 -9.04 3.64 8.40
C GLY A 144 -9.75 4.99 8.37
N TYR A 145 -10.30 5.41 7.23
CA TYR A 145 -10.82 6.78 7.00
C TYR A 145 -12.32 6.96 7.25
N TYR A 146 -12.99 5.91 7.72
CA TYR A 146 -14.42 5.91 8.07
C TYR A 146 -15.31 6.39 6.92
N THR A 147 -15.10 5.86 5.72
CA THR A 147 -15.85 6.27 4.52
C THR A 147 -17.14 5.47 4.35
N ASP A 148 -18.22 6.12 3.96
CA ASP A 148 -19.49 5.51 3.57
C ASP A 148 -19.45 4.98 2.12
N ALA A 149 -20.56 4.40 1.66
CA ALA A 149 -20.69 3.88 0.30
C ALA A 149 -20.66 4.97 -0.79
N GLY A 150 -20.87 6.24 -0.42
CA GLY A 150 -20.74 7.39 -1.30
C GLY A 150 -19.30 7.91 -1.40
N GLY A 151 -18.35 7.32 -0.66
CA GLY A 151 -16.96 7.73 -0.61
C GLY A 151 -16.71 8.93 0.32
N GLY A 152 -17.71 9.38 1.07
CA GLY A 152 -17.56 10.45 2.05
C GLY A 152 -17.40 9.94 3.47
N LEU A 153 -17.12 10.83 4.43
CA LEU A 153 -17.11 10.45 5.85
C LEU A 153 -18.48 9.89 6.25
N ASP A 154 -18.50 8.71 6.88
CA ASP A 154 -19.67 8.12 7.52
C ASP A 154 -19.92 8.79 8.88
N PRO A 155 -20.91 9.70 8.99
CA PRO A 155 -21.19 10.39 10.25
C PRO A 155 -21.88 9.49 11.27
N ASP A 156 -22.43 8.34 10.85
CA ASP A 156 -23.18 7.42 11.69
C ASP A 156 -22.28 6.34 12.32
N HIS A 157 -21.03 6.20 11.84
CA HIS A 157 -20.06 5.28 12.42
C HIS A 157 -19.90 5.55 13.93
N PRO A 158 -19.96 4.52 14.81
CA PRO A 158 -19.94 4.71 16.26
C PRO A 158 -18.77 5.56 16.77
N ASP A 159 -17.56 5.31 16.26
CA ASP A 159 -16.36 6.07 16.65
C ASP A 159 -16.43 7.55 16.22
N ILE A 160 -17.00 7.85 15.04
CA ILE A 160 -17.15 9.22 14.53
C ILE A 160 -18.19 9.97 15.36
N ARG A 161 -19.30 9.32 15.70
CA ARG A 161 -20.31 9.86 16.61
C ARG A 161 -19.74 10.12 18.00
N HIS A 162 -18.91 9.21 18.51
CA HIS A 162 -18.22 9.38 19.79
C HIS A 162 -17.32 10.62 19.75
N ASP A 163 -16.45 10.74 18.75
CA ASP A 163 -15.51 11.85 18.64
C ASP A 163 -16.21 13.21 18.45
N ALA A 164 -17.33 13.22 17.71
CA ALA A 164 -18.16 14.41 17.56
C ALA A 164 -18.81 14.84 18.89
N ALA A 165 -19.29 13.89 19.70
CA ALA A 165 -19.94 14.16 20.99
C ALA A 165 -18.94 14.44 22.13
N HIS A 166 -17.73 13.88 22.03
CA HIS A 166 -16.68 13.96 23.06
C HIS A 166 -15.35 14.46 22.49
N PRO A 167 -15.32 15.69 21.93
CA PRO A 167 -14.18 16.18 21.16
C PRO A 167 -12.92 16.49 21.99
N ASP A 168 -12.99 16.42 23.32
CA ASP A 168 -11.85 16.55 24.24
C ASP A 168 -11.32 15.19 24.73
N ARG A 169 -12.02 14.08 24.39
CA ARG A 169 -11.61 12.70 24.67
C ARG A 169 -11.89 11.79 23.46
N PRO A 170 -11.24 12.07 22.31
CA PRO A 170 -11.45 11.30 21.09
C PRO A 170 -10.92 9.88 21.21
N VAL A 171 -11.50 8.96 20.45
CA VAL A 171 -11.07 7.57 20.28
C VAL A 171 -10.39 7.34 18.93
N THR A 172 -10.60 8.21 17.93
CA THR A 172 -9.94 8.06 16.61
C THR A 172 -8.69 8.95 16.48
N ALA A 173 -7.83 8.60 15.52
CA ALA A 173 -6.71 9.43 15.11
C ALA A 173 -7.16 10.81 14.63
N PHE A 174 -8.28 10.88 13.89
CA PHE A 174 -8.78 12.13 13.34
C PHE A 174 -9.39 13.03 14.42
N GLY A 175 -10.09 12.46 15.40
CA GLY A 175 -10.55 13.20 16.56
C GLY A 175 -9.38 13.78 17.35
N ALA A 176 -8.29 13.03 17.52
CA ALA A 176 -7.06 13.53 18.13
C ALA A 176 -6.43 14.67 17.30
N MET A 177 -6.41 14.57 15.96
CA MET A 177 -5.96 15.65 15.08
C MET A 177 -6.83 16.92 15.25
N VAL A 178 -8.16 16.78 15.27
CA VAL A 178 -9.09 17.90 15.46
C VAL A 178 -8.88 18.57 16.82
N ALA A 179 -8.71 17.78 17.90
CA ALA A 179 -8.42 18.31 19.24
C ALA A 179 -7.08 19.07 19.30
N ALA A 180 -6.04 18.57 18.64
CA ALA A 180 -4.76 19.27 18.53
C ALA A 180 -4.89 20.58 17.73
N LEU A 181 -5.61 20.56 16.61
CA LEU A 181 -5.86 21.75 15.79
C LEU A 181 -6.67 22.82 16.55
N ARG A 182 -7.65 22.42 17.37
CA ARG A 182 -8.35 23.33 18.29
C ARG A 182 -7.37 24.01 19.24
N THR A 183 -6.48 23.23 19.85
CA THR A 183 -5.46 23.73 20.79
C THR A 183 -4.52 24.73 20.12
N ARG A 184 -4.01 24.41 18.92
CA ARG A 184 -3.15 25.30 18.14
C ARG A 184 -3.84 26.60 17.78
N ARG A 185 -5.09 26.53 17.27
CA ARG A 185 -5.90 27.70 16.93
C ARG A 185 -6.11 28.61 18.15
N ALA A 186 -6.45 28.03 19.31
CA ALA A 186 -6.64 28.78 20.54
C ALA A 186 -5.36 29.47 21.03
N ALA A 187 -4.19 28.86 20.77
CA ALA A 187 -2.88 29.42 21.06
C ALA A 187 -2.36 30.42 19.99
N GLY A 188 -3.16 30.75 18.96
CA GLY A 188 -2.74 31.63 17.87
C GLY A 188 -1.71 31.02 16.92
N GLN A 189 -1.55 29.69 16.92
CA GLN A 189 -0.62 28.96 16.07
C GLN A 189 -1.31 28.49 14.77
N GLY A 190 -0.53 28.39 13.69
CA GLY A 190 -0.99 27.79 12.43
C GLY A 190 -1.16 26.26 12.52
N PRO A 191 -1.88 25.62 11.60
CA PRO A 191 -2.01 24.17 11.56
C PRO A 191 -0.71 23.48 11.12
N PHE A 192 -0.64 22.17 11.29
CA PHE A 192 0.31 21.29 10.63
C PHE A 192 -0.25 20.79 9.29
N THR A 193 0.58 20.25 8.41
CA THR A 193 0.12 19.55 7.20
C THR A 193 -0.32 18.13 7.53
N GLY A 194 -1.45 17.68 6.97
CA GLY A 194 -1.92 16.29 7.06
C GLY A 194 -1.44 15.50 5.85
N GLN A 195 -0.51 14.57 6.04
CA GLN A 195 0.11 13.83 4.95
C GLN A 195 -0.34 12.36 4.95
N CYS A 196 -1.29 12.03 4.09
CA CYS A 196 -1.69 10.64 3.91
C CYS A 196 -0.63 9.86 3.12
N CYS A 197 -0.23 8.70 3.62
CA CYS A 197 0.68 7.77 2.96
C CYS A 197 0.05 6.38 2.79
N ASP A 198 -1.28 6.27 2.88
CA ASP A 198 -2.02 5.06 2.53
C ASP A 198 -2.27 4.98 1.02
N ASN A 199 -2.46 3.76 0.53
CA ASN A 199 -2.67 3.45 -0.89
C ASN A 199 -4.14 3.68 -1.30
N LEU A 200 -4.59 4.93 -1.20
CA LEU A 200 -5.92 5.39 -1.60
C LEU A 200 -5.82 6.35 -2.80
N GLN A 201 -6.82 6.31 -3.67
CA GLN A 201 -7.02 7.36 -4.67
C GLN A 201 -7.37 8.67 -4.00
N ASN A 202 -6.69 9.74 -4.42
CA ASN A 202 -6.85 11.08 -3.86
C ASN A 202 -6.70 11.08 -2.32
N ASN A 203 -5.70 10.37 -1.80
CA ASN A 203 -5.55 10.10 -0.38
C ASN A 203 -5.46 11.36 0.52
N GLY A 204 -4.94 12.47 0.00
CA GLY A 204 -4.98 13.78 0.66
C GLY A 204 -6.39 14.35 0.72
N ALA A 205 -7.16 14.26 -0.36
CA ALA A 205 -8.56 14.68 -0.39
C ALA A 205 -9.44 13.84 0.56
N VAL A 206 -9.20 12.52 0.64
CA VAL A 206 -9.89 11.64 1.60
C VAL A 206 -9.57 12.08 3.04
N LEU A 207 -8.30 12.30 3.36
CA LEU A 207 -7.90 12.79 4.69
C LEU A 207 -8.53 14.15 5.02
N ARG A 208 -8.57 15.09 4.06
CA ARG A 208 -9.23 16.38 4.20
C ARG A 208 -10.71 16.19 4.55
N GLN A 209 -11.41 15.35 3.80
CA GLN A 209 -12.83 15.09 4.03
C GLN A 209 -13.10 14.47 5.40
N THR A 210 -12.28 13.51 5.83
CA THR A 210 -12.41 12.88 7.15
C THR A 210 -12.19 13.89 8.27
N VAL A 211 -11.09 14.67 8.24
CA VAL A 211 -10.74 15.61 9.31
C VAL A 211 -11.72 16.79 9.35
N VAL A 212 -12.00 17.41 8.20
CA VAL A 212 -12.91 18.57 8.13
C VAL A 212 -14.34 18.14 8.41
N GLY A 213 -14.78 17.00 7.88
CA GLY A 213 -16.10 16.43 8.13
C GLY A 213 -16.33 16.16 9.61
N LEU A 214 -15.39 15.50 10.29
CA LEU A 214 -15.48 15.23 11.72
C LEU A 214 -15.50 16.53 12.54
N ALA A 215 -14.63 17.49 12.21
CA ALA A 215 -14.64 18.80 12.87
C ALA A 215 -16.01 19.49 12.70
N ARG A 216 -16.63 19.39 11.51
CA ARG A 216 -17.91 20.02 11.20
C ARG A 216 -19.06 19.53 12.07
N LEU A 217 -19.00 18.27 12.52
CA LEU A 217 -20.01 17.66 13.39
C LEU A 217 -20.03 18.26 14.81
N SER A 218 -18.94 18.89 15.26
CA SER A 218 -18.81 19.43 16.61
C SER A 218 -18.56 20.95 16.66
N ASP A 219 -17.77 21.49 15.74
CA ASP A 219 -17.34 22.89 15.70
C ASP A 219 -17.19 23.36 14.23
N PRO A 220 -18.26 23.93 13.63
CA PRO A 220 -18.24 24.39 12.25
C PRO A 220 -17.18 25.46 11.95
N ASP A 221 -16.88 26.35 12.90
CA ASP A 221 -15.89 27.41 12.74
C ASP A 221 -14.46 26.86 12.74
N LEU A 222 -14.19 25.85 13.58
CA LEU A 222 -12.92 25.12 13.55
C LEU A 222 -12.76 24.36 12.25
N ALA A 223 -13.79 23.67 11.79
CA ALA A 223 -13.77 22.98 10.51
C ALA A 223 -13.44 23.93 9.36
N ASP A 224 -14.09 25.10 9.33
CA ASP A 224 -13.83 26.17 8.36
C ASP A 224 -12.39 26.70 8.43
N TRP A 225 -11.83 26.81 9.62
CA TRP A 225 -10.44 27.22 9.82
C TRP A 225 -9.46 26.14 9.32
N ILE A 226 -9.70 24.87 9.65
CA ILE A 226 -8.90 23.74 9.17
C ILE A 226 -8.93 23.71 7.64
N ASP A 227 -10.13 23.75 7.06
CA ASP A 227 -10.36 23.65 5.61
C ASP A 227 -9.60 24.71 4.80
N ARG A 228 -9.46 25.91 5.37
CA ARG A 228 -8.78 27.06 4.74
C ARG A 228 -7.28 27.14 5.03
N LYS A 229 -6.81 26.61 6.15
CA LYS A 229 -5.44 26.85 6.65
C LYS A 229 -4.55 25.62 6.59
N MET A 230 -5.11 24.43 6.70
CA MET A 230 -4.39 23.17 6.69
C MET A 230 -4.27 22.64 5.26
N SER A 231 -3.09 22.13 4.90
CA SER A 231 -2.89 21.45 3.62
C SER A 231 -2.98 19.93 3.76
N PHE A 232 -3.42 19.28 2.69
CA PHE A 232 -3.63 17.84 2.60
C PHE A 232 -3.10 17.32 1.25
N PRO A 233 -1.77 17.29 1.04
CA PRO A 233 -1.20 16.89 -0.24
C PRO A 233 -1.54 15.44 -0.54
N ASN A 234 -1.99 15.17 -1.77
CA ASN A 234 -2.05 13.80 -2.27
C ASN A 234 -0.63 13.25 -2.46
N ALA A 235 -0.51 11.93 -2.32
CA ALA A 235 0.73 11.22 -2.59
C ALA A 235 0.49 9.86 -3.24
N MET A 236 1.36 9.49 -4.18
CA MET A 236 1.51 8.11 -4.63
C MET A 236 2.72 7.51 -3.91
N VAL A 237 2.50 6.38 -3.24
CA VAL A 237 3.52 5.67 -2.46
C VAL A 237 3.70 4.26 -3.04
N ASP A 238 4.94 3.82 -3.19
CA ASP A 238 5.24 2.50 -3.72
C ASP A 238 6.52 1.91 -3.10
N CYS A 239 6.35 0.73 -2.49
CA CYS A 239 7.40 -0.17 -2.02
C CYS A 239 6.71 -1.45 -1.54
N ILE A 240 7.11 -2.61 -2.05
CA ILE A 240 6.62 -3.90 -1.56
C ILE A 240 7.35 -4.21 -0.26
N VAL A 241 6.56 -4.25 0.82
CA VAL A 241 7.05 -4.44 2.19
C VAL A 241 6.23 -5.55 2.84
N PRO A 242 6.75 -6.79 2.88
CA PRO A 242 6.06 -7.91 3.52
C PRO A 242 5.84 -7.71 5.04
N ALA A 243 4.92 -8.49 5.59
CA ALA A 243 4.75 -8.58 7.03
C ALA A 243 5.95 -9.26 7.69
N THR A 244 6.35 -8.79 8.87
CA THR A 244 7.44 -9.41 9.64
C THR A 244 6.94 -10.69 10.32
N GLY A 245 7.44 -11.84 9.89
CA GLY A 245 7.25 -13.13 10.54
C GLY A 245 8.56 -13.70 11.09
N GLN A 246 8.52 -15.00 11.45
CA GLN A 246 9.72 -15.71 11.94
C GLN A 246 10.84 -15.71 10.89
N ARG A 247 10.50 -15.79 9.60
CA ARG A 247 11.47 -15.75 8.50
C ARG A 247 12.28 -14.46 8.49
N GLU A 248 11.63 -13.31 8.65
CA GLU A 248 12.28 -11.99 8.65
C GLU A 248 13.15 -11.80 9.90
N LEU A 249 12.70 -12.31 11.06
CA LEU A 249 13.48 -12.34 12.29
C LEU A 249 14.73 -13.20 12.15
N ASP A 250 14.60 -14.41 11.60
CA ASP A 250 15.72 -15.32 11.36
C ASP A 250 16.70 -14.75 10.33
N LEU A 251 16.19 -14.06 9.30
CA LEU A 251 17.01 -13.37 8.32
C LEU A 251 17.85 -12.26 8.97
N ALA A 252 17.25 -11.40 9.81
CA ALA A 252 17.99 -10.40 10.57
C ALA A 252 19.09 -11.03 11.43
N ARG A 253 18.76 -12.11 12.16
CA ARG A 253 19.74 -12.84 12.98
C ARG A 253 20.86 -13.44 12.14
N SER A 254 20.55 -13.95 10.95
CA SER A 254 21.55 -14.50 10.02
C SER A 254 22.53 -13.45 9.49
N LEU A 255 22.10 -12.19 9.45
CA LEU A 255 22.92 -11.01 9.12
C LEU A 255 23.67 -10.46 10.34
N GLY A 256 23.54 -11.09 11.52
CA GLY A 256 24.20 -10.69 12.76
C GLY A 256 23.45 -9.61 13.56
N ILE A 257 22.18 -9.37 13.26
CA ILE A 257 21.35 -8.36 13.95
C ILE A 257 20.25 -9.06 14.75
N GLU A 258 20.22 -8.85 16.06
CA GLU A 258 19.06 -9.20 16.89
C GLU A 258 18.12 -7.99 16.97
N ASP A 259 17.27 -7.86 15.95
CA ASP A 259 16.21 -6.87 15.84
C ASP A 259 14.86 -7.48 16.30
N ARG A 260 14.06 -6.72 17.06
CA ARG A 260 12.73 -7.13 17.55
C ARG A 260 11.61 -6.86 16.55
N ALA A 261 11.85 -6.01 15.56
CA ALA A 261 10.89 -5.61 14.55
C ALA A 261 11.58 -5.28 13.21
N PRO A 262 12.44 -6.17 12.65
CA PRO A 262 13.07 -5.89 11.36
C PRO A 262 12.02 -5.74 10.25
N VAL A 263 12.37 -4.99 9.22
CA VAL A 263 11.50 -4.81 8.05
C VAL A 263 12.24 -5.27 6.81
N THR A 264 11.69 -6.26 6.11
CA THR A 264 12.13 -6.62 4.77
C THR A 264 11.41 -5.77 3.73
N HIS A 265 12.09 -5.44 2.65
CA HIS A 265 11.52 -4.66 1.55
C HIS A 265 12.18 -5.02 0.22
N GLU A 266 11.53 -4.71 -0.88
CA GLU A 266 12.16 -4.79 -2.20
C GLU A 266 13.19 -3.67 -2.40
N ASN A 267 14.05 -3.81 -3.42
CA ASN A 267 15.05 -2.82 -3.81
C ASN A 267 14.47 -1.55 -4.47
N PHE A 268 13.17 -1.53 -4.77
CA PHE A 268 12.48 -0.40 -5.38
C PHE A 268 11.65 0.40 -4.38
N ARG A 269 11.70 1.74 -4.51
CA ARG A 269 10.86 2.68 -3.79
C ARG A 269 10.51 3.85 -4.69
N GLN A 270 9.28 4.35 -4.58
CA GLN A 270 8.86 5.60 -5.20
C GLN A 270 7.94 6.38 -4.27
N TRP A 271 8.14 7.69 -4.21
CA TRP A 271 7.26 8.60 -3.51
C TRP A 271 7.02 9.82 -4.38
N VAL A 272 5.78 10.02 -4.80
CA VAL A 272 5.35 11.19 -5.57
C VAL A 272 4.38 11.97 -4.70
N ILE A 273 4.60 13.27 -4.53
CA ILE A 273 3.89 14.08 -3.54
C ILE A 273 3.48 15.41 -4.16
N GLU A 274 2.27 15.86 -3.88
CA GLU A 274 1.88 17.25 -4.13
C GLU A 274 2.70 18.19 -3.25
N ASP A 275 3.30 19.24 -3.83
CA ASP A 275 4.09 20.20 -3.06
C ASP A 275 3.21 21.26 -2.37
N ASN A 276 2.33 20.79 -1.48
CA ASN A 276 1.37 21.61 -0.75
C ASN A 276 1.49 21.43 0.77
N PHE A 277 2.40 22.17 1.39
CA PHE A 277 2.72 22.07 2.82
C PHE A 277 2.57 23.42 3.54
N CYS A 278 1.52 23.56 4.36
CA CYS A 278 1.19 24.79 5.07
C CYS A 278 2.18 25.18 6.19
N ALA A 279 3.07 24.28 6.60
CA ALA A 279 4.04 24.50 7.68
C ALA A 279 5.48 24.09 7.30
N GLY A 280 5.79 24.08 6.00
CA GLY A 280 7.05 23.59 5.46
C GLY A 280 7.13 22.06 5.41
N ARG A 281 8.20 21.55 4.80
CA ARG A 281 8.51 20.13 4.68
C ARG A 281 10.01 19.89 4.60
N PRO A 282 10.49 18.66 4.82
CA PRO A 282 11.83 18.27 4.41
C PRO A 282 12.01 18.36 2.88
N PRO A 283 13.25 18.56 2.39
CA PRO A 283 13.56 18.55 0.97
C PRO A 283 13.59 17.11 0.44
N TRP A 284 12.43 16.44 0.36
CA TRP A 284 12.29 15.04 -0.03
C TRP A 284 12.90 14.71 -1.39
N GLU A 285 12.94 15.69 -2.30
CA GLU A 285 13.59 15.62 -3.61
C GLU A 285 15.07 15.25 -3.53
N GLU A 286 15.79 15.69 -2.49
CA GLU A 286 17.21 15.37 -2.27
C GLU A 286 17.44 13.92 -1.83
N ALA A 287 16.36 13.22 -1.45
CA ALA A 287 16.35 11.79 -1.18
C ALA A 287 15.65 10.97 -2.28
N GLY A 288 15.30 11.60 -3.41
CA GLY A 288 14.73 10.94 -4.59
C GLY A 288 13.20 10.92 -4.67
N ALA A 289 12.48 11.60 -3.77
CA ALA A 289 11.04 11.78 -3.93
C ALA A 289 10.75 12.73 -5.11
N THR A 290 9.61 12.54 -5.77
CA THR A 290 9.14 13.44 -6.83
C THR A 290 8.11 14.40 -6.27
N LEU A 291 8.38 15.70 -6.39
CA LEU A 291 7.42 16.75 -6.04
C LEU A 291 6.75 17.21 -7.34
N THR A 292 5.42 17.27 -7.37
CA THR A 292 4.65 17.54 -8.59
C THR A 292 3.31 18.18 -8.27
N ASP A 293 2.73 18.91 -9.22
CA ASP A 293 1.35 19.40 -9.14
C ASP A 293 0.33 18.39 -9.70
N ASP A 294 0.79 17.26 -10.25
CA ASP A 294 -0.05 16.22 -10.85
C ASP A 294 0.36 14.82 -10.35
N VAL A 295 0.04 14.52 -9.09
CA VAL A 295 0.23 13.18 -8.52
C VAL A 295 -0.67 12.15 -9.19
N HIS A 296 -1.86 12.56 -9.65
CA HIS A 296 -2.85 11.68 -10.24
C HIS A 296 -2.38 11.00 -11.53
N ALA A 297 -1.53 11.66 -12.33
CA ALA A 297 -0.91 11.03 -13.49
C ALA A 297 -0.02 9.83 -13.10
N TYR A 298 0.80 9.98 -12.06
CA TYR A 298 1.66 8.91 -11.53
C TYR A 298 0.84 7.79 -10.89
N GLU A 299 -0.16 8.16 -10.11
CA GLU A 299 -1.07 7.20 -9.51
C GLU A 299 -1.80 6.37 -10.57
N ARG A 300 -2.31 7.00 -11.61
CA ARG A 300 -2.99 6.32 -12.72
C ARG A 300 -2.06 5.34 -13.44
N MET A 301 -0.81 5.74 -13.71
CA MET A 301 0.19 4.85 -14.32
C MET A 301 0.47 3.63 -13.42
N LYS A 302 0.67 3.86 -12.12
CA LYS A 302 0.92 2.80 -11.13
C LYS A 302 -0.28 1.86 -10.99
N ILE A 303 -1.49 2.39 -10.84
CA ILE A 303 -2.69 1.57 -10.68
C ILE A 303 -2.93 0.69 -11.92
N ARG A 304 -2.77 1.25 -13.12
CA ARG A 304 -3.07 0.52 -14.35
C ARG A 304 -2.04 -0.55 -14.67
N ILE A 305 -0.75 -0.30 -14.46
CA ILE A 305 0.31 -1.24 -14.86
C ILE A 305 0.70 -2.16 -13.69
N LEU A 306 0.87 -1.62 -12.48
CA LEU A 306 1.26 -2.44 -11.33
C LEU A 306 0.02 -3.13 -10.73
N ASN A 307 -1.00 -2.37 -10.31
CA ASN A 307 -2.11 -2.99 -9.58
C ASN A 307 -3.01 -3.86 -10.47
N ALA A 308 -3.31 -3.43 -11.71
CA ALA A 308 -4.05 -4.27 -12.65
C ALA A 308 -3.20 -5.47 -13.11
N GLY A 309 -1.91 -5.27 -13.39
CA GLY A 309 -0.98 -6.35 -13.73
C GLY A 309 -0.89 -7.46 -12.68
N HIS A 310 -0.96 -7.09 -11.39
CA HIS A 310 -1.12 -8.05 -10.30
C HIS A 310 -2.40 -8.89 -10.44
N GLN A 311 -3.54 -8.29 -10.80
CA GLN A 311 -4.81 -9.01 -10.99
C GLN A 311 -4.83 -9.86 -12.26
N VAL A 312 -4.06 -9.47 -13.29
CA VAL A 312 -3.81 -10.30 -14.48
C VAL A 312 -3.14 -11.62 -14.10
N LEU A 313 -2.24 -11.62 -13.11
CA LEU A 313 -1.50 -12.82 -12.70
C LEU A 313 -2.16 -13.62 -11.58
N ALA A 314 -2.62 -12.96 -10.51
CA ALA A 314 -2.84 -13.61 -9.23
C ALA A 314 -3.92 -14.69 -9.25
N ASN A 315 -5.05 -14.43 -9.93
CA ASN A 315 -6.16 -15.38 -10.03
C ASN A 315 -5.76 -16.66 -10.78
N ALA A 316 -5.00 -16.54 -11.87
CA ALA A 316 -4.49 -17.68 -12.61
C ALA A 316 -3.40 -18.44 -11.83
N GLY A 317 -2.54 -17.71 -11.13
CA GLY A 317 -1.56 -18.30 -10.21
C GLY A 317 -2.22 -19.13 -9.10
N GLU A 318 -3.29 -18.61 -8.50
CA GLU A 318 -4.06 -19.32 -7.47
C GLU A 318 -4.73 -20.58 -8.03
N LEU A 319 -5.34 -20.51 -9.22
CA LEU A 319 -5.93 -21.68 -9.89
C LEU A 319 -4.90 -22.77 -10.20
N LEU A 320 -3.67 -22.39 -10.53
CA LEU A 320 -2.55 -23.28 -10.86
C LEU A 320 -1.69 -23.68 -9.64
N SER A 321 -2.12 -23.36 -8.42
CA SER A 321 -1.40 -23.66 -7.18
C SER A 321 0.03 -23.09 -7.12
N LEU A 322 0.29 -21.98 -7.81
CA LEU A 322 1.56 -21.27 -7.73
C LEU A 322 1.58 -20.38 -6.49
N PRO A 323 2.56 -20.50 -5.59
CA PRO A 323 2.46 -19.87 -4.27
C PRO A 323 2.73 -18.36 -4.27
N THR A 324 3.40 -17.82 -5.30
CA THR A 324 3.91 -16.44 -5.31
C THR A 324 3.80 -15.80 -6.69
N ILE A 325 3.76 -14.47 -6.73
CA ILE A 325 3.83 -13.70 -7.98
C ILE A 325 5.12 -13.99 -8.75
N ALA A 326 6.26 -14.12 -8.05
CA ALA A 326 7.51 -14.53 -8.68
C ALA A 326 7.45 -15.94 -9.29
N ALA A 327 6.67 -16.87 -8.71
CA ALA A 327 6.44 -18.18 -9.34
C ALA A 327 5.58 -18.05 -10.60
N CYS A 328 4.59 -17.15 -10.60
CA CYS A 328 3.81 -16.84 -11.81
C CYS A 328 4.69 -16.24 -12.91
N MET A 329 5.62 -15.34 -12.57
CA MET A 329 6.54 -14.74 -13.55
C MET A 329 7.61 -15.72 -14.07
N ARG A 330 7.89 -16.83 -13.38
CA ARG A 330 8.75 -17.90 -13.89
C ARG A 330 8.00 -18.88 -14.80
N ASP A 331 6.67 -18.88 -14.74
CA ASP A 331 5.83 -19.72 -15.58
C ASP A 331 5.68 -19.09 -16.97
N PRO A 332 6.05 -19.79 -18.06
CA PRO A 332 6.03 -19.21 -19.40
C PRO A 332 4.64 -18.76 -19.87
N ASP A 333 3.58 -19.51 -19.52
CA ASP A 333 2.22 -19.19 -19.94
C ASP A 333 1.72 -17.93 -19.21
N LEU A 334 1.96 -17.84 -17.90
CA LEU A 334 1.53 -16.68 -17.10
C LEU A 334 2.35 -15.44 -17.37
N SER A 335 3.68 -15.55 -17.47
CA SER A 335 4.52 -14.41 -17.84
C SER A 335 4.20 -13.93 -19.25
N GLY A 336 3.91 -14.84 -20.18
CA GLY A 336 3.44 -14.50 -21.53
C GLY A 336 2.10 -13.78 -21.48
N PHE A 337 1.14 -14.29 -20.69
CA PHE A 337 -0.19 -13.71 -20.54
C PHE A 337 -0.09 -12.29 -20.00
N PHE A 338 0.63 -12.09 -18.89
CA PHE A 338 0.88 -10.78 -18.31
C PHE A 338 1.49 -9.81 -19.32
N ARG A 339 2.59 -10.20 -19.99
CA ARG A 339 3.25 -9.33 -20.97
C ARG A 339 2.33 -8.94 -22.12
N LYS A 340 1.53 -9.88 -22.62
CA LYS A 340 0.61 -9.65 -23.74
C LYS A 340 -0.53 -8.70 -23.34
N VAL A 341 -1.22 -8.96 -22.23
CA VAL A 341 -2.29 -8.08 -21.73
C VAL A 341 -1.76 -6.67 -21.45
N GLU A 342 -0.62 -6.58 -20.77
CA GLU A 342 -0.03 -5.28 -20.42
C GLU A 342 0.35 -4.48 -21.67
N SER A 343 1.07 -5.08 -22.61
CA SER A 343 1.57 -4.37 -23.79
C SER A 343 0.47 -4.03 -24.81
N GLU A 344 -0.49 -4.94 -25.03
CA GLU A 344 -1.52 -4.76 -26.05
C GLU A 344 -2.75 -4.01 -25.52
N GLU A 345 -3.15 -4.25 -24.27
CA GLU A 345 -4.45 -3.79 -23.74
C GLU A 345 -4.36 -2.72 -22.66
N ILE A 346 -3.26 -2.63 -21.91
CA ILE A 346 -3.12 -1.67 -20.80
C ILE A 346 -2.27 -0.47 -21.20
N VAL A 347 -1.01 -0.69 -21.54
CA VAL A 347 0.00 0.34 -21.86
C VAL A 347 -0.49 1.39 -22.86
N PRO A 348 -1.21 1.05 -23.96
CA PRO A 348 -1.69 2.04 -24.92
C PRO A 348 -2.69 3.06 -24.34
N HIS A 349 -3.32 2.75 -23.21
CA HIS A 349 -4.27 3.60 -22.51
C HIS A 349 -3.65 4.27 -21.28
N VAL A 350 -2.33 4.25 -21.13
CA VAL A 350 -1.62 4.89 -20.01
C VAL A 350 -0.81 6.06 -20.54
N ALA A 351 -1.01 7.24 -19.96
CA ALA A 351 -0.21 8.42 -20.28
C ALA A 351 1.18 8.31 -19.64
N PRO A 352 2.25 8.81 -20.30
CA PRO A 352 3.57 8.92 -19.68
C PRO A 352 3.56 9.97 -18.56
N VAL A 353 4.52 9.83 -17.65
CA VAL A 353 4.83 10.84 -16.63
C VAL A 353 6.26 11.33 -16.80
N PRO A 354 6.64 12.52 -16.28
CA PRO A 354 8.00 13.02 -16.37
C PRO A 354 9.05 11.95 -15.97
N GLY A 355 9.99 11.67 -16.88
CA GLY A 355 11.07 10.70 -16.67
C GLY A 355 10.69 9.22 -16.80
N MET A 356 9.43 8.87 -17.08
CA MET A 356 9.00 7.47 -17.18
C MET A 356 7.94 7.26 -18.27
N THR A 357 8.24 6.41 -19.25
CA THR A 357 7.24 5.96 -20.24
C THR A 357 6.47 4.75 -19.70
N PRO A 358 5.21 4.54 -20.14
CA PRO A 358 4.44 3.36 -19.74
C PRO A 358 5.13 2.03 -20.07
N ALA A 359 5.79 1.93 -21.22
CA ALA A 359 6.54 0.74 -21.63
C ALA A 359 7.75 0.48 -20.72
N ALA A 360 8.53 1.52 -20.38
CA ALA A 360 9.64 1.39 -19.43
C ALA A 360 9.15 1.03 -18.02
N TYR A 361 7.99 1.55 -17.63
CA TYR A 361 7.35 1.21 -16.36
C TYR A 361 6.88 -0.25 -16.34
N LEU A 362 6.27 -0.75 -17.41
CA LEU A 362 5.94 -2.18 -17.56
C LEU A 362 7.19 -3.07 -17.39
N ASP A 363 8.30 -2.72 -18.03
CA ASP A 363 9.55 -3.47 -17.88
C ASP A 363 10.07 -3.47 -16.44
N LEU A 364 9.94 -2.34 -15.73
CA LEU A 364 10.24 -2.25 -14.31
C LEU A 364 9.32 -3.15 -13.48
N ILE A 365 8.01 -3.10 -13.70
CA ILE A 365 7.03 -3.92 -12.98
C ILE A 365 7.28 -5.41 -13.22
N ALA A 366 7.54 -5.81 -14.46
CA ALA A 366 7.85 -7.21 -14.78
C ALA A 366 9.09 -7.72 -14.01
N ARG A 367 10.14 -6.89 -13.88
CA ARG A 367 11.32 -7.23 -13.08
C ARG A 367 10.99 -7.34 -11.59
N ARG A 368 10.21 -6.40 -11.05
CA ARG A 368 9.78 -6.41 -9.64
C ARG A 368 8.94 -7.63 -9.31
N PHE A 369 7.97 -7.98 -10.17
CA PHE A 369 7.15 -9.19 -10.01
C PHE A 369 7.99 -10.47 -10.09
N GLY A 370 9.08 -10.47 -10.87
CA GLY A 370 10.01 -11.59 -10.97
C GLY A 370 10.94 -11.77 -9.76
N ASN A 371 10.95 -10.84 -8.80
CA ASN A 371 11.83 -10.90 -7.64
C ASN A 371 11.45 -12.03 -6.67
N ALA A 372 12.16 -13.16 -6.76
CA ALA A 372 11.90 -14.34 -5.93
C ALA A 372 12.29 -14.18 -4.44
N ALA A 373 13.08 -13.15 -4.10
CA ALA A 373 13.44 -12.88 -2.71
C ALA A 373 12.24 -12.31 -1.94
N ILE A 374 11.37 -11.55 -2.63
CA ILE A 374 10.11 -11.05 -2.10
C ILE A 374 9.06 -12.17 -2.12
N HIS A 375 8.61 -12.58 -0.93
CA HIS A 375 7.59 -13.62 -0.79
C HIS A 375 6.18 -13.05 -0.90
N ASP A 376 5.86 -12.47 -2.06
CA ASP A 376 4.53 -11.94 -2.34
C ASP A 376 3.60 -13.06 -2.84
N THR A 377 2.63 -13.46 -2.01
CA THR A 377 1.79 -14.64 -2.28
C THR A 377 0.66 -14.32 -3.25
N THR A 378 0.34 -15.26 -4.14
CA THR A 378 -0.81 -15.14 -5.07
C THR A 378 -2.10 -14.85 -4.30
N ARG A 379 -2.32 -15.56 -3.19
CA ARG A 379 -3.49 -15.38 -2.31
C ARG A 379 -3.61 -13.95 -1.78
N ARG A 380 -2.52 -13.33 -1.32
CA ARG A 380 -2.53 -11.94 -0.82
C ARG A 380 -2.88 -10.95 -1.94
N VAL A 381 -2.36 -11.20 -3.15
CA VAL A 381 -2.60 -10.33 -4.31
C VAL A 381 -4.01 -10.51 -4.88
N ALA A 382 -4.55 -11.73 -4.85
CA ALA A 382 -5.93 -12.05 -5.24
C ALA A 382 -6.99 -11.68 -4.18
N PHE A 383 -6.57 -11.33 -2.96
CA PHE A 383 -7.49 -10.94 -1.89
C PHE A 383 -8.27 -9.68 -2.26
N ASP A 384 -9.56 -9.64 -1.89
CA ASP A 384 -10.45 -8.48 -2.08
C ASP A 384 -10.59 -8.09 -3.57
N GLY A 385 -10.74 -9.11 -4.42
CA GLY A 385 -10.95 -8.93 -5.86
C GLY A 385 -12.18 -8.09 -6.18
N SER A 386 -13.23 -8.14 -5.36
CA SER A 386 -14.45 -7.35 -5.55
C SER A 386 -14.25 -5.84 -5.44
N SER A 387 -13.21 -5.39 -4.75
CA SER A 387 -12.78 -3.98 -4.70
C SER A 387 -11.70 -3.68 -5.74
N ARG A 388 -10.75 -4.61 -5.93
CA ARG A 388 -9.56 -4.41 -6.77
C ARG A 388 -9.84 -4.46 -8.28
N HIS A 389 -10.66 -5.39 -8.75
CA HIS A 389 -10.99 -5.48 -10.17
C HIS A 389 -11.72 -4.22 -10.68
N PRO A 390 -12.77 -3.71 -10.00
CA PRO A 390 -13.41 -2.44 -10.36
C PRO A 390 -12.49 -1.23 -10.29
N GLY A 391 -11.57 -1.18 -9.31
CA GLY A 391 -10.65 -0.05 -9.16
C GLY A 391 -9.49 -0.05 -10.15
N PHE A 392 -9.02 -1.24 -10.59
CA PHE A 392 -7.75 -1.37 -11.32
C PHE A 392 -7.94 -1.81 -12.78
N VAL A 393 -8.75 -2.87 -13.00
CA VAL A 393 -8.87 -3.54 -14.31
C VAL A 393 -9.98 -2.91 -15.15
N LEU A 394 -11.17 -2.75 -14.57
CA LEU A 394 -12.36 -2.30 -15.31
C LEU A 394 -12.24 -0.88 -15.91
N PRO A 395 -11.54 0.10 -15.31
CA PRO A 395 -11.37 1.41 -15.92
C PRO A 395 -10.61 1.35 -17.26
N VAL A 396 -9.56 0.52 -17.33
CA VAL A 396 -8.79 0.32 -18.57
C VAL A 396 -9.63 -0.40 -19.62
N LEU A 397 -10.37 -1.43 -19.20
CA LEU A 397 -11.29 -2.16 -20.06
C LEU A 397 -12.32 -1.24 -20.70
N ARG A 398 -12.90 -0.31 -19.93
CA ARG A 398 -13.87 0.68 -20.41
C ARG A 398 -13.27 1.62 -21.45
N GLU A 399 -12.10 2.18 -21.16
CA GLU A 399 -11.42 3.09 -22.08
C GLU A 399 -11.05 2.40 -23.39
N ARG A 400 -10.63 1.13 -23.30
CA ARG A 400 -10.30 0.34 -24.48
C ARG A 400 -11.54 0.02 -25.33
N LEU A 401 -12.64 -0.38 -24.70
CA LEU A 401 -13.92 -0.56 -25.41
C LEU A 401 -14.38 0.74 -26.08
N ALA A 402 -14.28 1.88 -25.38
CA ALA A 402 -14.64 3.18 -25.92
C ALA A 402 -13.76 3.58 -27.12
N ALA A 403 -12.50 3.14 -27.14
CA ALA A 403 -11.57 3.30 -28.26
C ALA A 403 -11.78 2.26 -29.39
N GLY A 404 -12.73 1.33 -29.25
CA GLY A 404 -13.01 0.27 -30.24
C GLY A 404 -12.01 -0.89 -30.23
N GLY A 405 -11.13 -0.97 -29.22
CA GLY A 405 -10.11 -2.00 -29.10
C GLY A 405 -10.64 -3.33 -28.56
N SER A 406 -9.93 -4.41 -28.90
CA SER A 406 -10.20 -5.77 -28.38
C SER A 406 -9.85 -5.91 -26.91
N VAL A 407 -10.75 -6.44 -26.07
CA VAL A 407 -10.52 -6.66 -24.63
C VAL A 407 -10.38 -8.15 -24.28
N GLN A 408 -9.83 -8.97 -25.18
CA GLN A 408 -9.77 -10.43 -24.99
C GLN A 408 -8.98 -10.82 -23.74
N GLY A 409 -7.84 -10.19 -23.51
CA GLY A 409 -6.96 -10.42 -22.38
C GLY A 409 -7.57 -9.96 -21.06
N LEU A 410 -8.07 -8.72 -21.02
CA LEU A 410 -8.77 -8.19 -19.86
C LEU A 410 -10.05 -9.01 -19.54
N ALA A 411 -10.77 -9.50 -20.56
CA ALA A 411 -11.91 -10.39 -20.36
C ALA A 411 -11.50 -11.77 -19.83
N LEU A 412 -10.35 -12.31 -20.27
CA LEU A 412 -9.80 -13.54 -19.70
C LEU A 412 -9.37 -13.33 -18.24
N THR A 413 -8.79 -12.19 -17.89
CA THR A 413 -8.48 -11.82 -16.50
C THR A 413 -9.72 -11.87 -15.61
N GLU A 414 -10.85 -11.29 -16.06
CA GLU A 414 -12.12 -11.36 -15.34
C GLU A 414 -12.68 -12.79 -15.26
N ALA A 415 -12.56 -13.59 -16.34
CA ALA A 415 -13.00 -14.98 -16.36
C ALA A 415 -12.19 -15.87 -15.41
N LEU A 416 -10.88 -15.63 -15.29
CA LEU A 416 -10.01 -16.31 -14.32
C LEU A 416 -10.41 -15.99 -12.88
N TRP A 417 -10.76 -14.73 -12.59
CA TRP A 417 -11.28 -14.34 -11.28
C TRP A 417 -12.60 -15.05 -10.95
N ALA A 418 -13.56 -15.04 -11.89
CA ALA A 418 -14.81 -15.79 -11.75
C ALA A 418 -14.55 -17.28 -11.49
N ARG A 419 -13.63 -17.90 -12.25
CA ARG A 419 -13.26 -19.31 -12.09
C ARG A 419 -12.61 -19.60 -10.73
N MET A 420 -11.79 -18.69 -10.21
CA MET A 420 -11.17 -18.80 -8.88
C MET A 420 -12.23 -18.73 -7.77
N CYS A 421 -13.21 -17.82 -7.88
CA CYS A 421 -14.30 -17.68 -6.90
C CYS A 421 -15.22 -18.93 -6.79
N ALA A 422 -15.20 -19.82 -7.78
CA ALA A 422 -15.86 -21.13 -7.67
C ALA A 422 -15.21 -22.05 -6.62
N GLY A 423 -14.08 -21.66 -6.00
CA GLY A 423 -13.59 -22.25 -4.76
C GLY A 423 -12.71 -23.49 -4.92
N THR A 424 -12.26 -23.81 -6.14
CA THR A 424 -11.45 -25.01 -6.42
C THR A 424 -10.32 -24.72 -7.40
N ARG A 425 -9.10 -25.17 -7.07
CA ARG A 425 -7.92 -25.14 -7.94
C ARG A 425 -7.98 -26.24 -9.00
N GLU A 426 -7.08 -26.18 -9.98
CA GLU A 426 -6.95 -27.20 -11.03
C GLU A 426 -6.45 -28.55 -10.50
N ASP A 427 -5.74 -28.56 -9.36
CA ASP A 427 -5.33 -29.80 -8.68
C ASP A 427 -6.43 -30.41 -7.79
N GLY A 428 -7.63 -29.81 -7.79
CA GLY A 428 -8.77 -30.24 -7.00
C GLY A 428 -8.78 -29.77 -5.54
N SER A 429 -7.72 -29.07 -5.08
CA SER A 429 -7.69 -28.49 -3.73
C SER A 429 -8.66 -27.31 -3.59
N ALA A 430 -9.14 -27.09 -2.37
CA ALA A 430 -10.05 -25.98 -2.06
C ALA A 430 -9.31 -24.63 -2.08
N ILE A 431 -10.01 -23.61 -2.58
CA ILE A 431 -9.65 -22.20 -2.42
C ILE A 431 -10.53 -21.65 -1.30
N GLU A 432 -9.91 -21.41 -0.14
CA GLU A 432 -10.59 -20.83 1.02
C GLU A 432 -11.02 -19.38 0.78
N PRO A 433 -12.09 -18.90 1.44
CA PRO A 433 -12.59 -17.54 1.32
C PRO A 433 -11.49 -16.48 1.33
N ASN A 434 -11.47 -15.62 0.32
CA ASN A 434 -10.40 -14.63 0.10
C ASN A 434 -10.94 -13.26 -0.30
N ASP A 435 -12.19 -12.95 0.04
CA ASP A 435 -12.85 -11.68 -0.28
C ASP A 435 -13.92 -11.39 0.79
N PRO A 436 -14.13 -10.13 1.21
CA PRO A 436 -15.19 -9.77 2.17
C PRO A 436 -16.61 -10.22 1.73
N HIS A 437 -16.84 -10.36 0.44
CA HIS A 437 -18.09 -10.76 -0.18
C HIS A 437 -18.07 -12.19 -0.75
N TRP A 438 -17.13 -13.03 -0.28
CA TRP A 438 -16.89 -14.37 -0.81
C TRP A 438 -18.15 -15.25 -1.00
N PRO A 439 -19.10 -15.35 -0.04
CA PRO A 439 -20.27 -16.20 -0.24
C PRO A 439 -21.07 -15.85 -1.50
N SER A 440 -21.32 -14.55 -1.71
CA SER A 440 -22.06 -14.05 -2.88
C SER A 440 -21.29 -14.27 -4.19
N LEU A 441 -19.96 -14.07 -4.16
CA LEU A 441 -19.10 -14.30 -5.31
C LEU A 441 -19.05 -15.78 -5.67
N SER A 442 -18.95 -16.66 -4.69
CA SER A 442 -18.86 -18.10 -4.92
C SER A 442 -20.16 -18.68 -5.48
N GLU A 443 -21.30 -18.24 -4.96
CA GLU A 443 -22.62 -18.59 -5.51
C GLU A 443 -22.74 -18.15 -6.98
N ALA A 444 -22.40 -16.89 -7.28
CA ALA A 444 -22.43 -16.36 -8.64
C ALA A 444 -21.46 -17.10 -9.58
N ALA A 445 -20.25 -17.43 -9.12
CA ALA A 445 -19.24 -18.16 -9.89
C ALA A 445 -19.68 -19.58 -10.23
N LEU A 446 -20.31 -20.28 -9.29
CA LEU A 446 -20.85 -21.62 -9.51
C LEU A 446 -22.00 -21.62 -10.51
N ALA A 447 -22.92 -20.65 -10.40
CA ALA A 447 -23.98 -20.45 -11.39
C ALA A 447 -23.41 -20.07 -12.77
N ALA A 448 -22.36 -19.24 -12.80
CA ALA A 448 -21.72 -18.78 -14.02
C ALA A 448 -21.03 -19.88 -14.85
N ARG A 449 -20.79 -21.06 -14.24
CA ARG A 449 -20.38 -22.26 -14.98
C ARG A 449 -21.39 -22.68 -16.04
N GLN A 450 -22.68 -22.53 -15.76
CA GLN A 450 -23.75 -22.85 -16.72
C GLN A 450 -24.16 -21.62 -17.53
N ASP A 451 -24.25 -20.47 -16.87
CA ASP A 451 -24.62 -19.20 -17.51
C ASP A 451 -23.65 -18.06 -17.13
N PRO A 452 -22.61 -17.82 -17.95
CA PRO A 452 -21.63 -16.76 -17.69
C PRO A 452 -22.22 -15.37 -17.44
N ALA A 453 -23.42 -15.08 -17.94
CA ALA A 453 -24.07 -13.79 -17.73
C ALA A 453 -24.40 -13.53 -16.25
N VAL A 454 -24.60 -14.58 -15.44
CA VAL A 454 -24.87 -14.46 -13.99
C VAL A 454 -23.72 -13.77 -13.27
N TRP A 455 -22.46 -14.05 -13.65
CA TRP A 455 -21.31 -13.38 -13.07
C TRP A 455 -21.31 -11.89 -13.38
N LEU A 456 -21.58 -11.53 -14.64
CA LEU A 456 -21.60 -10.15 -15.10
C LEU A 456 -22.80 -9.35 -14.58
N ALA A 457 -23.87 -10.01 -14.16
CA ALA A 457 -25.07 -9.37 -13.59
C ALA A 457 -24.82 -8.68 -12.24
N GLN A 458 -23.65 -8.87 -11.63
CA GLN A 458 -23.24 -8.20 -10.40
C GLN A 458 -23.01 -6.70 -10.65
N ALA A 459 -24.09 -5.91 -10.63
CA ALA A 459 -24.10 -4.50 -11.01
C ALA A 459 -23.12 -3.62 -10.20
N ARG A 460 -22.85 -3.97 -8.94
CA ARG A 460 -21.86 -3.27 -8.10
C ARG A 460 -20.42 -3.38 -8.62
N ILE A 461 -20.11 -4.43 -9.38
CA ILE A 461 -18.79 -4.70 -9.95
C ILE A 461 -18.78 -4.22 -11.41
N TYR A 462 -19.69 -4.76 -12.23
CA TYR A 462 -19.62 -4.59 -13.69
C TYR A 462 -20.46 -3.44 -14.23
N GLY A 463 -21.48 -2.98 -13.49
CA GLY A 463 -22.41 -1.95 -13.95
C GLY A 463 -22.97 -2.25 -15.35
N ASP A 464 -22.76 -1.35 -16.29
CA ASP A 464 -23.17 -1.46 -17.69
C ASP A 464 -22.29 -2.37 -18.56
N LEU A 465 -21.10 -2.82 -18.10
CA LEU A 465 -20.21 -3.69 -18.89
C LEU A 465 -20.85 -5.01 -19.25
N ALA A 466 -21.78 -5.51 -18.44
CA ALA A 466 -22.57 -6.70 -18.74
C ALA A 466 -23.29 -6.62 -20.10
N ARG A 467 -23.62 -5.40 -20.55
CA ARG A 467 -24.32 -5.13 -21.80
C ARG A 467 -23.39 -4.75 -22.95
N ALA A 468 -22.07 -4.64 -22.71
CA ALA A 468 -21.09 -4.31 -23.75
C ALA A 468 -20.70 -5.59 -24.53
N PRO A 469 -21.16 -5.78 -25.79
CA PRO A 469 -21.02 -7.07 -26.47
C PRO A 469 -19.57 -7.50 -26.68
N GLY A 470 -18.65 -6.56 -26.87
CA GLY A 470 -17.22 -6.84 -27.02
C GLY A 470 -16.60 -7.48 -25.78
N PHE A 471 -17.07 -7.11 -24.58
CA PHE A 471 -16.61 -7.70 -23.33
C PHE A 471 -17.42 -8.93 -22.92
N SER A 472 -18.75 -8.84 -22.90
CA SER A 472 -19.59 -9.93 -22.40
C SER A 472 -19.46 -11.21 -23.24
N SER A 473 -19.29 -11.08 -24.56
CA SER A 473 -19.03 -12.23 -25.44
C SER A 473 -17.65 -12.84 -25.19
N ALA A 474 -16.62 -12.00 -25.04
CA ALA A 474 -15.26 -12.46 -24.77
C ALA A 474 -15.16 -13.17 -23.42
N PHE A 475 -15.69 -12.56 -22.37
CA PHE A 475 -15.77 -13.15 -21.02
C PHE A 475 -16.48 -14.51 -21.06
N SER A 476 -17.64 -14.58 -21.71
CA SER A 476 -18.42 -15.82 -21.79
C SER A 476 -17.67 -16.92 -22.54
N GLY A 477 -16.95 -16.57 -23.62
CA GLY A 477 -16.10 -17.50 -24.35
C GLY A 477 -14.97 -18.05 -23.49
N TRP A 478 -14.26 -17.17 -22.79
CA TRP A 478 -13.16 -17.55 -21.91
C TRP A 478 -13.60 -18.38 -20.71
N LEU A 479 -14.68 -17.99 -20.02
CA LEU A 479 -15.16 -18.74 -18.86
C LEU A 479 -15.60 -20.16 -19.23
N ARG A 480 -16.30 -20.32 -20.37
CA ARG A 480 -16.66 -21.66 -20.87
C ARG A 480 -15.43 -22.50 -21.18
N ARG A 481 -14.40 -21.90 -21.79
CA ARG A 481 -13.15 -22.60 -22.10
C ARG A 481 -12.39 -23.01 -20.84
N LEU A 482 -12.31 -22.14 -19.84
CA LEU A 482 -11.70 -22.45 -18.54
C LEU A 482 -12.36 -23.69 -17.90
N TRP A 483 -13.69 -23.80 -17.97
CA TRP A 483 -14.40 -24.97 -17.46
C TRP A 483 -14.25 -26.24 -18.30
N ALA A 484 -14.07 -26.10 -19.62
CA ALA A 484 -13.98 -27.24 -20.55
C ALA A 484 -12.56 -27.80 -20.68
N GLU A 485 -11.56 -26.93 -20.71
CA GLU A 485 -10.18 -27.26 -21.08
C GLU A 485 -9.16 -26.97 -19.96
N GLY A 486 -9.56 -26.21 -18.94
CA GLY A 486 -8.69 -25.79 -17.84
C GLY A 486 -7.86 -24.53 -18.16
N THR A 487 -7.21 -24.03 -17.12
CA THR A 487 -6.48 -22.75 -17.12
C THR A 487 -5.31 -22.76 -18.10
N ARG A 488 -4.48 -23.81 -18.11
CA ARG A 488 -3.29 -23.89 -18.99
C ARG A 488 -3.65 -23.85 -20.47
N ALA A 489 -4.56 -24.73 -20.91
CA ALA A 489 -5.00 -24.78 -22.31
C ALA A 489 -5.61 -23.45 -22.76
N THR A 490 -6.37 -22.80 -21.86
CA THR A 490 -6.95 -21.47 -22.12
C THR A 490 -5.88 -20.39 -22.30
N LEU A 491 -4.87 -20.34 -21.43
CA LEU A 491 -3.75 -19.40 -21.55
C LEU A 491 -2.95 -19.62 -22.83
N THR A 492 -2.58 -20.87 -23.15
CA THR A 492 -1.87 -21.20 -24.40
C THR A 492 -2.66 -20.76 -25.62
N ALA A 493 -3.98 -20.95 -25.61
CA ALA A 493 -4.83 -20.54 -26.72
C ALA A 493 -4.94 -19.02 -26.86
N TYR A 494 -5.03 -18.27 -25.76
CA TYR A 494 -4.97 -16.81 -25.80
C TYR A 494 -3.62 -16.32 -26.33
N LEU A 495 -2.51 -16.93 -25.91
CA LEU A 495 -1.18 -16.60 -26.39
C LEU A 495 -0.99 -16.87 -27.88
N GLY A 496 -1.62 -17.91 -28.41
CA GLY A 496 -1.62 -18.24 -29.84
C GLY A 496 -2.44 -17.30 -30.73
N GLN A 497 -3.25 -16.39 -30.16
CA GLN A 497 -3.96 -15.38 -30.95
C GLN A 497 -2.97 -14.33 -31.48
N ALA A 498 -3.13 -13.88 -32.72
CA ALA A 498 -2.40 -12.70 -33.20
C ALA A 498 -2.80 -11.46 -32.39
N ALA A 499 -1.91 -10.48 -32.30
CA ALA A 499 -2.25 -9.18 -31.71
C ALA A 499 -3.49 -8.63 -32.43
N ALA A 500 -4.55 -8.38 -31.67
CA ALA A 500 -5.75 -7.79 -32.22
C ALA A 500 -5.48 -6.29 -32.51
N PRO A 501 -5.83 -5.78 -33.70
CA PRO A 501 -5.56 -4.41 -34.09
C PRO A 501 -6.26 -3.38 -33.19
#